data_AF-A0A537YEM2-F1
#
_entry.id   AF-A0A537YEM2-F1
#
_cell.length_a   1.000
_cell.length_b   1.000
_cell.length_c   1.000
_cell.angle_alpha   90.00
_cell.angle_beta   90.00
_cell.angle_gamma   90.00
#
_symmetry.space_group_name_H-M   'P 1'
#
loop_
_entity.id
_entity.type
_entity.pdbx_description
1 polymer ?
#
loop_
_entity_poly.entity_id
_entity_poly.type
_entity_poly.pdbx_seq_one_letter_code
_entity_poly.pdbx_strand_id
1 'polypeptide(L)'
;MESREAAGDQTPEGRIPGSIQMLGRIIRVFLVAFGVMIALTIVWFLSGVLNSPILRVLVGAVLFLVVASLGIGYFRQVGNPPPPDPEPMAVHPGLRLAYVCDMCGLELAVLKVAKERAPKHCGETMTLVRRPAEADD
;
A
#
# COMPACT_ATOMS: atom_id res chain seq x y z
N MET A 1 -4.15 48.67 -19.56
CA MET A 1 -4.29 49.31 -18.24
C MET A 1 -5.35 48.52 -17.49
N GLU A 2 -4.93 47.53 -16.71
CA GLU A 2 -4.68 47.68 -15.25
C GLU A 2 -6.03 47.93 -14.55
N SER A 3 -6.63 46.96 -13.86
CA SER A 3 -6.21 46.43 -12.56
C SER A 3 -6.97 45.10 -12.32
N ARG A 4 -6.33 43.93 -12.18
CA ARG A 4 -5.64 43.40 -10.99
C ARG A 4 -6.40 43.57 -9.66
N GLU A 5 -6.39 42.48 -8.90
CA GLU A 5 -6.75 42.36 -7.47
C GLU A 5 -8.21 41.97 -7.12
N ALA A 6 -8.52 40.71 -7.40
CA ALA A 6 -9.13 39.84 -6.39
C ALA A 6 -8.35 38.52 -6.37
N ALA A 7 -7.06 38.63 -6.05
CA ALA A 7 -6.25 37.52 -5.59
C ALA A 7 -6.61 37.29 -4.12
N GLY A 8 -7.47 36.31 -3.88
CA GLY A 8 -7.88 35.87 -2.56
C GLY A 8 -7.81 34.35 -2.50
N ASP A 9 -6.59 33.86 -2.27
CA ASP A 9 -6.25 32.57 -1.65
C ASP A 9 -6.93 31.32 -2.20
N GLN A 10 -6.36 30.77 -3.29
CA GLN A 10 -6.50 29.33 -3.54
C GLN A 10 -5.52 28.62 -2.59
N THR A 11 -6.01 28.31 -1.39
CA THR A 11 -5.28 27.51 -0.41
C THR A 11 -4.79 26.23 -1.08
N PRO A 12 -3.47 25.95 -1.09
CA PRO A 12 -2.93 24.82 -1.83
C PRO A 12 -3.29 23.53 -1.10
N GLU A 13 -3.98 22.66 -1.82
CA GLU A 13 -3.65 21.24 -1.91
C GLU A 13 -3.44 20.51 -0.57
N GLY A 14 -4.50 20.43 0.22
CA GLY A 14 -4.62 19.45 1.30
C GLY A 14 -4.87 18.03 0.76
N ARG A 15 -4.08 17.55 -0.21
CA ARG A 15 -3.99 16.12 -0.49
C ARG A 15 -3.28 15.51 0.71
N ILE A 16 -4.02 15.19 1.77
CA ILE A 16 -3.51 14.40 2.90
C ILE A 16 -2.90 13.15 2.27
N PRO A 17 -1.57 13.01 2.22
CA PRO A 17 -0.99 11.84 1.60
C PRO A 17 -1.44 10.65 2.44
N GLY A 18 -1.93 9.60 1.78
CA GLY A 18 -2.44 8.40 2.46
C GLY A 18 -1.44 7.80 3.46
N SER A 19 -0.16 8.16 3.34
CA SER A 19 0.91 7.87 4.30
C SER A 19 0.66 8.43 5.70
N ILE A 20 0.10 9.63 5.89
CA ILE A 20 -0.17 10.21 7.22
C ILE A 20 -1.36 9.50 7.88
N GLN A 21 -2.35 9.09 7.09
CA GLN A 21 -3.52 8.36 7.58
C GLN A 21 -3.15 6.92 7.98
N MET A 22 -2.26 6.26 7.21
CA MET A 22 -1.66 4.97 7.55
C MET A 22 -0.72 5.07 8.75
N LEU A 23 0.13 6.10 8.82
CA LEU A 23 1.04 6.34 9.94
C LEU A 23 0.27 6.60 11.24
N GLY A 24 -0.83 7.36 11.19
CA GLY A 24 -1.73 7.56 12.33
C GLY A 24 -2.43 6.27 12.78
N ARG A 25 -2.84 5.41 11.84
CA ARG A 25 -3.39 4.08 12.16
C ARG A 25 -2.36 3.18 12.83
N ILE A 26 -1.15 3.15 12.30
CA ILE A 26 -0.04 2.34 12.82
C ILE A 26 0.36 2.84 14.22
N ILE A 27 0.61 4.14 14.40
CA ILE A 27 0.95 4.73 15.70
C ILE A 27 -0.15 4.45 16.73
N ARG A 28 -1.43 4.56 16.35
CA ARG A 28 -2.55 4.28 17.26
C ARG A 28 -2.60 2.82 17.67
N VAL A 29 -2.33 1.88 16.74
CA VAL A 29 -2.24 0.45 17.04
C VAL A 29 -1.06 0.16 17.96
N PHE A 30 0.11 0.74 17.70
CA PHE A 30 1.29 0.59 18.55
C PHE A 30 1.03 1.15 19.96
N LEU A 31 0.45 2.35 20.08
CA LEU A 31 0.12 2.94 21.38
C LEU A 31 -0.93 2.14 22.14
N VAL A 32 -1.96 1.61 21.46
CA VAL A 32 -2.94 0.72 22.08
C VAL A 32 -2.28 -0.59 22.52
N ALA A 33 -1.44 -1.20 21.69
CA ALA A 33 -0.73 -2.42 22.04
C ALA A 33 0.22 -2.21 23.24
N PHE A 34 0.99 -1.11 23.25
CA PHE A 34 1.88 -0.76 24.36
C PHE A 34 1.09 -0.46 25.64
N GLY A 35 0.01 0.32 25.52
CA GLY A 35 -0.89 0.63 26.64
C GLY A 35 -1.53 -0.62 27.22
N VAL A 36 -1.94 -1.57 26.38
CA VAL A 36 -2.43 -2.87 26.82
C VAL A 36 -1.33 -3.69 27.49
N MET A 37 -0.14 -3.75 26.90
CA MET A 37 0.98 -4.52 27.47
C MET A 37 1.33 -4.02 28.88
N ILE A 38 1.38 -2.69 29.06
CA ILE A 38 1.58 -2.03 30.35
C ILE A 38 0.40 -2.29 31.31
N ALA A 39 -0.84 -2.22 30.83
CA ALA A 39 -1.99 -2.54 31.66
C ALA A 39 -1.95 -3.99 32.14
N LEU A 40 -1.62 -4.94 31.28
CA LEU A 40 -1.51 -6.37 31.60
C LEU A 40 -0.39 -6.65 32.60
N THR A 41 0.76 -5.98 32.52
CA THR A 41 1.83 -6.14 33.50
C THR A 41 1.48 -5.53 34.85
N ILE A 42 0.90 -4.33 34.88
CA ILE A 42 0.43 -3.70 36.12
C ILE A 42 -0.61 -4.58 36.81
N VAL A 43 -1.51 -5.15 36.01
CA VAL A 43 -2.59 -6.01 36.46
C VAL A 43 -2.09 -7.37 36.93
N TRP A 44 -1.14 -8.01 36.23
CA TRP A 44 -0.49 -9.25 36.67
C TRP A 44 0.24 -9.03 38.00
N PHE A 45 0.95 -7.90 38.11
CA PHE A 45 1.67 -7.51 39.32
C PHE A 45 0.73 -7.26 40.50
N LEU A 46 -0.37 -6.54 40.27
CA LEU A 46 -1.42 -6.30 41.28
C LEU A 46 -2.20 -7.57 41.65
N SER A 47 -2.41 -8.50 40.71
CA SER A 47 -3.09 -9.78 40.96
C SER A 47 -2.21 -10.79 41.72
N GLY A 48 -0.89 -10.61 41.69
CA GLY A 48 0.05 -11.30 42.58
C GLY A 48 0.03 -10.74 44.01
N VAL A 49 -0.23 -9.43 44.15
CA VAL A 49 -0.26 -8.73 45.45
C VAL A 49 -1.63 -8.85 46.16
N LEU A 50 -2.74 -8.83 45.41
CA LEU A 50 -4.12 -9.01 45.90
C LEU A 50 -4.69 -10.31 45.32
N ASN A 51 -4.63 -11.40 46.08
CA ASN A 51 -5.03 -12.76 45.68
C ASN A 51 -6.57 -12.91 45.50
N SER A 52 -7.20 -12.13 44.62
CA SER A 52 -8.65 -12.17 44.36
C SER A 52 -8.97 -12.82 43.00
N PRO A 53 -9.85 -13.84 42.97
CA PRO A 53 -10.14 -14.62 41.76
C PRO A 53 -10.95 -13.84 40.71
N ILE A 54 -11.78 -12.89 41.15
CA ILE A 54 -12.61 -12.05 40.26
C ILE A 54 -11.72 -11.16 39.38
N LEU A 55 -10.65 -10.61 39.96
CA LEU A 55 -9.70 -9.80 39.21
C LEU A 55 -9.10 -10.64 38.09
N ARG A 56 -8.59 -11.85 38.39
CA ARG A 56 -7.97 -12.75 37.39
C ARG A 56 -8.88 -13.03 36.18
N VAL A 57 -10.17 -13.24 36.39
CA VAL A 57 -11.13 -13.46 35.30
C VAL A 57 -11.28 -12.22 34.43
N LEU A 58 -11.39 -11.04 35.05
CA LEU A 58 -11.50 -9.76 34.35
C LEU A 58 -10.26 -9.50 33.47
N VAL A 59 -9.09 -9.83 33.99
CA VAL A 59 -7.80 -9.69 33.30
C VAL A 59 -7.71 -10.63 32.10
N GLY A 60 -8.10 -11.89 32.28
CA GLY A 60 -8.17 -12.85 31.19
C GLY A 60 -9.13 -12.41 30.09
N ALA A 61 -10.28 -11.84 30.46
CA ALA A 61 -11.25 -11.32 29.51
C ALA A 61 -10.70 -10.12 28.70
N VAL A 62 -10.00 -9.20 29.36
CA VAL A 62 -9.34 -8.06 28.68
C VAL A 62 -8.23 -8.55 27.75
N LEU A 63 -7.39 -9.48 28.20
CA LEU A 63 -6.34 -10.08 27.38
C LEU A 63 -6.95 -10.74 26.13
N PHE A 64 -8.01 -11.53 26.31
CA PHE A 64 -8.70 -12.19 25.22
C PHE A 64 -9.24 -11.22 24.18
N LEU A 65 -9.91 -10.15 24.61
CA LEU A 65 -10.44 -9.12 23.70
C LEU A 65 -9.33 -8.44 22.90
N VAL A 66 -8.19 -8.18 23.54
CA VAL A 66 -7.04 -7.54 22.86
C VAL A 66 -6.47 -8.47 21.80
N VAL A 67 -6.17 -9.72 22.17
CA VAL A 67 -5.62 -10.71 21.23
C VAL A 67 -6.58 -10.95 20.07
N ALA A 68 -7.89 -11.06 20.34
CA ALA A 68 -8.91 -11.21 19.31
C ALA A 68 -8.95 -10.01 18.35
N SER A 69 -8.88 -8.78 18.88
CA SER A 69 -8.87 -7.57 18.06
C SER A 69 -7.64 -7.46 17.14
N LEU A 70 -6.47 -7.86 17.65
CA LEU A 70 -5.21 -7.94 16.89
C LEU A 70 -5.29 -8.98 15.77
N GLY A 71 -5.80 -10.18 16.08
CA GLY A 71 -6.01 -11.23 15.09
C GLY A 71 -6.93 -10.77 13.96
N ILE A 72 -8.09 -10.20 14.30
CA ILE A 72 -9.06 -9.68 13.31
C ILE A 72 -8.44 -8.56 12.46
N GLY A 73 -7.66 -7.67 13.07
CA GLY A 73 -6.94 -6.61 12.35
C GLY A 73 -5.93 -7.17 11.35
N TYR A 74 -5.15 -8.17 11.76
CA TYR A 74 -4.17 -8.84 10.90
C TYR A 74 -4.85 -9.55 9.73
N PHE A 75 -5.92 -10.31 9.99
CA PHE A 75 -6.67 -11.00 8.92
C PHE A 75 -7.30 -10.02 7.93
N ARG A 76 -7.78 -8.86 8.39
CA ARG A 76 -8.30 -7.80 7.49
C ARG A 76 -7.22 -7.20 6.58
N GLN A 77 -5.98 -7.17 7.03
CA GLN A 77 -4.87 -6.63 6.24
C GLN A 77 -4.40 -7.63 5.18
N VAL A 78 -4.36 -8.92 5.50
CA VAL A 78 -3.99 -9.98 4.54
C VAL A 78 -5.12 -10.25 3.55
N GLY A 79 -6.37 -10.18 4.00
CA GLY A 79 -7.55 -10.45 3.17
C GLY A 79 -7.95 -9.33 2.23
N ASN A 80 -7.34 -8.14 2.33
CA ASN A 80 -7.62 -7.04 1.42
C ASN A 80 -6.59 -7.09 0.26
N PRO A 81 -6.95 -7.61 -0.92
CA PRO A 81 -6.04 -7.59 -2.06
C PRO A 81 -5.66 -6.15 -2.39
N PRO A 82 -4.41 -5.91 -2.85
CA PRO A 82 -4.00 -4.59 -3.31
C PRO A 82 -4.98 -4.06 -4.37
N PRO A 83 -5.17 -2.73 -4.45
CA PRO A 83 -6.05 -2.12 -5.45
C PRO A 83 -5.75 -2.68 -6.85
N PRO A 84 -6.77 -2.99 -7.66
CA PRO A 84 -6.57 -3.58 -8.98
C PRO A 84 -5.66 -2.70 -9.82
N ASP A 85 -4.62 -3.31 -10.40
CA ASP A 85 -3.70 -2.62 -11.30
C ASP A 85 -4.47 -1.92 -12.43
N PRO A 86 -4.07 -0.71 -12.84
CA PRO A 86 -4.76 0.06 -13.86
C PRO A 86 -4.88 -0.76 -15.16
N GLU A 87 -6.09 -0.80 -15.74
CA GLU A 87 -6.39 -1.58 -16.93
C GLU A 87 -5.39 -1.29 -18.06
N PRO A 88 -4.60 -2.28 -18.48
CA PRO A 88 -3.62 -2.06 -19.53
C PRO A 88 -4.33 -1.83 -20.87
N MET A 89 -4.07 -0.69 -21.51
CA MET A 89 -4.65 -0.32 -22.80
C MET A 89 -4.16 -1.28 -23.88
N ALA A 90 -5.09 -1.75 -24.73
CA ALA A 90 -4.76 -2.55 -25.89
C ALA A 90 -3.94 -1.71 -26.90
N VAL A 91 -2.85 -2.28 -27.40
CA VAL A 91 -2.05 -1.67 -28.46
C VAL A 91 -2.87 -1.64 -29.75
N HIS A 92 -2.80 -0.54 -30.50
CA HIS A 92 -3.50 -0.42 -31.79
C HIS A 92 -3.12 -1.60 -32.71
N PRO A 93 -4.07 -2.33 -33.32
CA PRO A 93 -3.79 -3.57 -34.07
C PRO A 93 -2.82 -3.41 -35.25
N GLY A 94 -2.63 -2.20 -35.77
CA GLY A 94 -1.68 -1.91 -36.84
C GLY A 94 -0.24 -1.64 -36.39
N LEU A 95 0.06 -1.72 -35.08
CA LEU A 95 1.38 -1.39 -34.54
C LEU A 95 1.89 -2.49 -33.62
N ARG A 96 2.99 -3.13 -34.03
CA ARG A 96 3.76 -4.04 -33.18
C ARG A 96 4.74 -3.22 -32.35
N LEU A 97 4.44 -3.07 -31.06
CA LEU A 97 5.36 -2.51 -30.08
C LEU A 97 6.25 -3.63 -29.54
N ALA A 98 7.56 -3.46 -29.62
CA ALA A 98 8.55 -4.40 -29.09
C ALA A 98 9.52 -3.68 -28.15
N TYR A 99 9.82 -4.29 -27.00
CA TYR A 99 10.95 -3.88 -26.17
C TYR A 99 12.20 -4.61 -26.63
N VAL A 100 13.25 -3.87 -27.00
CA VAL A 100 14.52 -4.41 -27.45
C VAL A 100 15.60 -4.11 -26.41
N CYS A 101 16.41 -5.11 -26.08
CA CYS A 101 17.61 -4.91 -25.27
C CYS A 101 18.78 -4.52 -26.18
N ASP A 102 19.37 -3.34 -25.95
CA ASP A 102 20.49 -2.85 -26.77
C ASP A 102 21.77 -3.70 -26.59
N MET A 103 21.89 -4.39 -25.44
CA MET A 103 23.09 -5.17 -25.10
C MET A 103 23.09 -6.60 -25.66
N CYS A 104 21.94 -7.28 -25.68
CA CYS A 104 21.86 -8.69 -26.09
C CYS A 104 20.90 -8.95 -27.25
N GLY A 105 20.15 -7.93 -27.71
CA GLY A 105 19.21 -8.07 -28.82
C GLY A 105 17.91 -8.82 -28.49
N LEU A 106 17.61 -9.08 -27.21
CA LEU A 106 16.34 -9.72 -26.82
C LEU A 106 15.15 -8.82 -27.19
N GLU A 107 14.19 -9.36 -27.95
CA GLU A 107 12.93 -8.69 -28.30
C GLU A 107 11.75 -9.27 -27.49
N LEU A 108 10.94 -8.39 -26.88
CA LEU A 108 9.70 -8.74 -26.19
C LEU A 108 8.52 -8.04 -26.85
N ALA A 109 7.55 -8.80 -27.35
CA ALA A 109 6.32 -8.25 -27.91
C ALA A 109 5.37 -7.74 -26.82
N VAL A 110 4.91 -6.49 -26.94
CA VAL A 110 3.99 -5.88 -25.98
C VAL A 110 2.55 -6.25 -26.35
N LEU A 111 1.98 -7.23 -25.64
CA LEU A 111 0.57 -7.63 -25.81
C LEU A 111 -0.39 -6.73 -25.03
N LYS A 112 0.07 -6.11 -23.95
CA LYS A 112 -0.69 -5.18 -23.10
C LYS A 112 0.23 -4.08 -22.58
N VAL A 113 -0.18 -2.81 -22.71
CA VAL A 113 0.63 -1.67 -22.24
C VAL A 113 0.45 -1.47 -20.75
N ALA A 114 1.41 -1.93 -19.94
CA ALA A 114 1.50 -1.51 -18.54
C ALA A 114 2.08 -0.08 -18.49
N LYS A 115 1.33 0.86 -17.90
CA LYS A 115 1.61 2.31 -17.96
C LYS A 115 2.82 2.76 -17.14
N GLU A 116 3.36 1.90 -16.27
CA GLU A 116 4.14 2.36 -15.12
C GLU A 116 5.67 2.12 -15.22
N ARG A 117 6.17 1.20 -16.06
CA ARG A 117 7.64 1.02 -16.26
C ARG A 117 8.01 0.10 -17.41
N ALA A 118 9.09 0.44 -18.12
CA ALA A 118 9.73 -0.44 -19.10
C ALA A 118 10.45 -1.61 -18.40
N PRO A 119 10.41 -2.83 -18.98
CA PRO A 119 11.13 -3.99 -18.44
C PRO A 119 12.65 -3.78 -18.49
N LYS A 120 13.35 -4.42 -17.56
CA LYS A 120 14.81 -4.43 -17.49
C LYS A 120 15.36 -5.77 -17.91
N HIS A 121 16.44 -5.75 -18.67
CA HIS A 121 17.21 -6.93 -19.04
C HIS A 121 18.67 -6.53 -19.23
N CYS A 122 19.62 -7.41 -18.93
CA CYS A 122 21.06 -7.08 -18.89
C CYS A 122 21.43 -5.91 -17.96
N GLY A 123 20.55 -5.53 -17.02
CA GLY A 123 20.76 -4.42 -16.08
C GLY A 123 20.31 -3.06 -16.58
N GLU A 124 19.94 -2.95 -17.86
CA GLU A 124 19.50 -1.71 -18.51
C GLU A 124 18.00 -1.72 -18.80
N THR A 125 17.42 -0.54 -18.99
CA THR A 125 16.01 -0.40 -19.41
C THR A 125 15.90 -0.67 -20.90
N MET A 126 15.02 -1.58 -21.29
CA MET A 126 14.81 -1.90 -22.70
C MET A 126 14.22 -0.70 -23.46
N THR A 127 14.62 -0.54 -24.72
CA THR A 127 14.14 0.50 -25.62
C THR A 127 12.84 0.07 -26.30
N LEU A 128 11.86 0.97 -26.35
CA LEU A 128 10.59 0.69 -27.02
C LEU A 128 10.71 1.00 -28.51
N VAL A 129 10.69 -0.04 -29.33
CA VAL A 129 10.73 0.06 -30.80
C VAL A 129 9.32 -0.14 -31.34
N ARG A 130 8.93 0.73 -32.28
CA ARG A 130 7.65 0.68 -32.98
C ARG A 130 7.88 0.14 -34.38
N ARG A 131 7.36 -1.05 -34.68
CA ARG A 131 7.42 -1.67 -36.01
C ARG A 131 6.01 -1.67 -36.63
N PRO A 132 5.86 -1.38 -37.93
CA PRO A 132 4.57 -1.59 -38.61
C PRO A 132 4.17 -3.05 -38.47
N ALA A 133 2.88 -3.32 -38.25
CA ALA A 133 2.38 -4.69 -38.35
C ALA A 133 2.52 -5.11 -39.82
N GLU A 134 3.39 -6.08 -40.11
CA GLU A 134 3.42 -6.75 -41.41
C GLU A 134 2.00 -7.22 -41.70
N ALA A 135 1.42 -6.71 -42.80
CA ALA A 135 0.22 -7.29 -43.39
C ALA A 135 0.68 -8.62 -43.99
N ASP A 136 0.30 -9.73 -43.35
CA ASP A 136 0.36 -11.04 -43.98
C ASP A 136 -0.62 -11.00 -45.18
N ASP A 137 -0.08 -10.91 -46.40
CA ASP A 137 -0.79 -11.18 -47.68
C ASP A 137 -0.90 -12.69 -47.93
#